data_AF-A0A3C1C511-F1
#
_entry.id   AF-A0A3C1C511-F1
#
_cell.length_a   1.000
_cell.length_b   1.000
_cell.length_c   1.000
_cell.angle_alpha   90.00
_cell.angle_beta   90.00
_cell.angle_gamma   90.00
#
_symmetry.space_group_name_H-M   'P 1'
#
loop_
_entity.id
_entity.type
_entity.pdbx_description
1 polymer ?
#
loop_
_entity_poly.entity_id
_entity_poly.type
_entity_poly.pdbx_seq_one_letter_code
_entity_poly.pdbx_strand_id
1 'polypeptide(L)' 'MVIGKSGTDAVWDRFPSRGYYQGASRPFWYQQIREGNIKTALIKQPGRVRGMRLVWRPSVLAFIEQYAVKEG' A
#
# COMPACT_ATOMS: atom_id res chain seq x y z
N MET A 1 -17.83 4.90 -4.90
CA MET A 1 -17.69 3.63 -4.15
C MET A 1 -17.91 3.95 -2.69
N VAL A 2 -18.99 3.42 -2.11
CA VAL A 2 -19.38 3.69 -0.72
C VAL A 2 -18.37 3.01 0.19
N ILE A 3 -17.68 3.79 1.02
CA ILE A 3 -16.82 3.24 2.09
C ILE A 3 -17.77 2.76 3.19
N GLY A 4 -18.05 1.46 3.19
CA GLY A 4 -18.86 0.83 4.23
C GLY A 4 -18.17 0.97 5.59
N LYS A 5 -18.84 1.68 6.51
CA LYS A 5 -18.58 1.65 7.95
C LYS A 5 -18.78 0.23 8.47
N SER A 6 -17.69 -0.46 8.80
CA SER A 6 -17.56 -1.53 9.82
C SER A 6 -16.55 -2.59 9.36
N GLY A 7 -15.27 -2.31 9.54
CA GLY A 7 -14.21 -3.28 9.33
C GLY A 7 -12.91 -2.61 9.69
N THR A 8 -12.21 -3.14 10.68
CA THR A 8 -10.91 -2.66 11.18
C THR A 8 -10.04 -2.12 10.02
N ASP A 9 -9.52 -0.90 10.12
CA ASP A 9 -8.66 -0.21 9.12
C ASP A 9 -7.40 -1.00 8.68
N ALA A 10 -7.17 -2.12 9.34
CA ALA A 10 -6.28 -3.21 9.02
C ALA A 10 -6.74 -3.98 7.76
N VAL A 11 -6.58 -3.37 6.58
CA VAL A 11 -6.91 -3.96 5.27
C VAL A 11 -5.67 -4.16 4.40
N TRP A 12 -5.62 -5.31 3.71
CA TRP A 12 -4.67 -5.55 2.62
C TRP A 12 -5.21 -4.96 1.32
N ASP A 13 -4.52 -3.96 0.79
CA ASP A 13 -4.88 -3.35 -0.48
C ASP A 13 -4.17 -4.05 -1.63
N ARG A 14 -4.87 -4.19 -2.76
CA ARG A 14 -4.17 -4.44 -4.03
C ARG A 14 -3.22 -3.29 -4.29
N PHE A 15 -2.04 -3.61 -4.83
CA PHE A 15 -1.03 -2.60 -5.07
C PHE A 15 -1.63 -1.40 -5.83
N PRO A 16 -1.46 -0.18 -5.29
CA PRO A 16 -2.16 0.99 -5.79
C PRO A 16 -1.86 1.23 -7.28
N SER A 17 -2.90 1.51 -8.06
CA SER A 17 -2.77 2.18 -9.35
C SER A 17 -2.44 3.66 -9.11
N ARG A 18 -2.04 4.38 -10.18
CA ARG A 18 -1.82 5.84 -10.09
C ARG A 18 -3.01 6.51 -9.39
N GLY A 19 -2.72 7.33 -8.38
CA GLY A 19 -3.71 8.17 -7.70
C GLY A 19 -4.27 7.65 -6.38
N TYR A 20 -4.11 6.37 -6.02
CA TYR A 20 -4.73 5.84 -4.79
C TYR A 20 -4.10 6.38 -3.49
N TYR A 21 -2.77 6.54 -3.45
CA TYR A 21 -2.04 7.19 -2.34
C TYR A 21 -1.40 8.51 -2.81
N GLN A 22 -2.19 9.42 -3.35
CA GLN A 22 -1.76 10.80 -3.66
C GLN A 22 -0.64 10.95 -4.73
N GLY A 23 -0.67 10.12 -5.78
CA GLY A 23 0.09 10.42 -7.00
C GLY A 23 1.56 9.96 -7.02
N ALA A 24 2.06 9.33 -5.95
CA ALA A 24 3.37 8.70 -5.97
C ALA A 24 3.45 7.57 -7.02
N SER A 25 4.59 7.49 -7.71
CA SER A 25 4.79 6.54 -8.80
C SER A 25 4.85 5.10 -8.30
N ARG A 26 4.53 4.14 -9.16
CA ARG A 26 4.69 2.71 -8.83
C ARG A 26 6.14 2.37 -8.43
N PRO A 27 7.20 2.82 -9.14
CA PRO A 27 8.59 2.61 -8.73
C PRO A 27 8.91 3.10 -7.31
N PHE A 28 8.41 4.27 -6.92
CA PHE A 28 8.60 4.81 -5.58
C PHE A 28 8.12 3.82 -4.50
N TRP A 29 6.89 3.30 -4.65
CA TRP A 29 6.35 2.32 -3.70
C TRP A 29 7.13 1.00 -3.66
N TYR A 30 7.67 0.56 -4.80
CA TYR A 30 8.55 -0.62 -4.83
C TYR A 30 9.86 -0.40 -4.07
N GLN A 31 10.42 0.81 -4.16
CA GLN A 31 11.59 1.18 -3.39
C GLN A 31 11.29 1.12 -1.88
N GLN A 32 10.19 1.73 -1.44
CA GLN A 32 9.81 1.73 -0.02
C GLN A 32 9.53 0.33 0.56
N ILE A 33 9.02 -0.58 -0.27
CA ILE A 33 8.89 -2.00 0.09
C ILE A 33 10.26 -2.68 0.22
N ARG A 34 11.19 -2.39 -0.70
CA ARG A 34 12.55 -2.95 -0.67
C ARG A 34 13.33 -2.46 0.56
N GLU A 35 13.10 -1.22 0.96
CA GLU A 35 13.71 -0.58 2.14
C GLU A 35 13.09 -1.06 3.46
N GLY A 36 11.96 -1.76 3.42
CA GLY A 36 11.29 -2.31 4.62
C GLY A 36 10.34 -1.33 5.32
N ASN A 37 10.13 -0.14 4.75
CA ASN A 37 9.24 0.88 5.31
C ASN A 37 7.75 0.48 5.22
N ILE A 38 7.40 -0.41 4.28
CA ILE A 38 6.02 -0.83 4.02
C ILE A 38 5.92 -2.35 4.04
N LYS A 39 4.91 -2.86 4.76
CA LYS A 39 4.61 -4.29 4.80
C LYS A 39 3.89 -4.71 3.51
N THR A 40 4.34 -5.81 2.90
CA THR A 40 3.81 -6.33 1.64
C THR A 40 3.59 -7.83 1.71
N ALA A 41 2.68 -8.35 0.90
CA ALA A 41 2.51 -9.77 0.64
C ALA A 41 2.48 -10.03 -0.87
N LEU A 42 3.01 -11.17 -1.30
CA LEU A 42 2.92 -11.64 -2.69
C LEU A 42 2.17 -12.97 -2.71
N ILE A 43 0.92 -12.93 -3.17
CA ILE A 43 0.10 -14.13 -3.32
C ILE A 43 0.35 -14.69 -4.72
N LYS A 44 0.81 -15.93 -4.79
CA LYS A 44 1.17 -16.60 -6.04
C LYS A 44 0.69 -18.05 -6.03
N GLN A 45 0.11 -18.49 -7.13
CA GLN A 45 -0.14 -19.91 -7.36
C GLN A 45 1.20 -20.66 -7.58
N PRO A 46 1.32 -21.91 -7.14
CA PRO A 46 2.49 -22.75 -7.43
C PRO A 46 2.80 -22.78 -8.94
N GLY A 47 4.08 -22.70 -9.30
CA GLY A 47 4.54 -22.76 -10.70
C GLY A 47 4.34 -21.49 -11.53
N ARG A 48 3.60 -20.48 -11.06
CA ARG A 48 3.51 -19.19 -11.77
C ARG A 48 4.76 -18.35 -11.54
N VAL A 49 5.10 -17.47 -12.47
CA VAL A 49 6.19 -16.48 -12.31
C VAL A 49 5.69 -15.18 -11.67
N ARG A 50 4.48 -14.75 -12.03
CA ARG A 50 3.83 -13.53 -11.51
C ARG A 50 2.72 -13.88 -10.52
N GLY A 51 2.44 -12.96 -9.61
CA GLY A 51 1.40 -13.09 -8.60
C GLY A 51 0.77 -11.72 -8.29
N MET A 52 -0.17 -11.70 -7.35
CA MET A 52 -0.81 -10.48 -6.88
C MET A 52 -0.03 -9.93 -5.69
N ARG A 53 0.51 -8.72 -5.84
CA ARG A 53 1.14 -8.00 -4.73
C ARG A 53 0.12 -7.19 -3.98
N LEU A 54 0.11 -7.36 -2.66
CA LEU A 54 -0.69 -6.59 -1.72
C LEU A 54 0.22 -5.73 -0.85
N VAL A 55 -0.35 -4.62 -0.36
CA VAL A 55 0.28 -3.74 0.62
C VAL A 55 -0.58 -3.66 1.86
N TRP A 56 0.05 -3.58 3.03
CA TRP A 56 -0.67 -3.40 4.28
C TRP A 56 -0.98 -1.92 4.48
N ARG A 57 -2.25 -1.54 4.31
CA ARG A 57 -2.69 -0.13 4.34
C ARG A 57 -2.19 0.62 5.58
N PRO A 58 -2.28 0.10 6.81
CA PRO A 58 -1.76 0.81 7.98
C PRO A 58 -0.28 1.16 7.89
N SER A 59 0.56 0.29 7.31
CA SER A 59 1.99 0.61 7.15
C SER A 59 2.24 1.69 6.10
N VAL A 60 1.43 1.75 5.05
CA VAL A 60 1.51 2.80 4.03
C VAL A 60 1.09 4.15 4.62
N LEU A 61 -0.04 4.18 5.33
CA LEU A 61 -0.53 5.41 5.96
C LEU A 61 0.42 5.91 7.04
N ALA A 62 0.96 5.02 7.88
CA ALA A 62 1.96 5.39 8.88
C ALA A 62 3.22 5.97 8.25
N PHE A 63 3.67 5.43 7.10
CA PHE A 63 4.77 6.00 6.34
C PHE A 63 4.43 7.41 5.82
N ILE A 64 3.25 7.60 5.23
CA ILE A 64 2.83 8.92 4.72
C ILE A 64 2.77 9.96 5.85
N GLU A 65 2.22 9.60 6.99
CA GLU A 65 2.07 10.48 8.16
C GLU A 65 3.42 11.05 8.64
N GLN A 66 4.52 10.29 8.50
CA GLN A 66 5.87 10.76 8.87
C GLN A 66 6.33 11.98 8.04
N TYR A 67 5.76 12.17 6.86
CA TYR A 67 6.10 13.24 5.93
C TYR A 67 4.94 14.23 5.72
N ALA A 68 3.82 14.05 6.42
CA ALA A 68 2.70 14.95 6.34
C ALA A 68 3.11 16.31 6.95
N VAL A 69 3.02 17.37 6.15
CA VAL A 69 3.17 18.74 6.64
C VAL A 69 1.81 19.17 7.19
N LYS A 70 1.78 19.55 8.48
CA LYS A 70 0.58 20.12 9.08
C LYS A 70 0.41 21.55 8.56
N GLU A 71 -0.58 21.77 7.73
CA GLU A 71 -1.04 23.13 7.41
C GLU A 71 -1.88 23.65 8.58
N GLY A 72 -1.56 24.85 9.05
CA GLY A 72 -2.27 25.57 10.12
C GLY A 72 -3.11 26.70 9.57
#